data_AF-A0A962PJ03-F1
#
_entry.id   AF-A0A962PJ03-F1
#
_cell.length_a   1.000
_cell.length_b   1.000
_cell.length_c   1.000
_cell.angle_alpha   90.00
_cell.angle_beta   90.00
_cell.angle_gamma   90.00
#
_symmetry.space_group_name_H-M   'P 1'
#
loop_
_entity.id
_entity.type
_entity.pdbx_description
1 polymer ?
#
loop_
_entity_poly.entity_id
_entity_poly.type
_entity_poly.pdbx_seq_one_letter_code
_entity_poly.pdbx_strand_id
1 'polypeptide(L)' 'MQFLVESIALSTLGGIIGVLLGMGGTWLAISRLEMPFALSPGVILLGFSFAVAIGVLFGYFPARKAARLNPIDALRHE' A
#
# COMPACT_ATOMS: atom_id res chain seq x y z
N MET A 1 -0.23 -16.25 -14.01
CA MET A 1 0.24 -16.36 -12.60
C MET A 1 1.40 -15.43 -12.29
N GLN A 2 2.38 -15.23 -13.19
CA GLN A 2 3.51 -14.30 -13.00
C GLN A 2 3.09 -12.89 -12.58
N PHE A 3 2.17 -12.25 -13.34
CA PHE A 3 1.65 -10.92 -13.01
C PHE A 3 0.88 -10.84 -11.68
N LEU A 4 0.27 -11.95 -11.26
CA LEU A 4 -0.43 -12.02 -9.97
C LEU A 4 0.59 -12.06 -8.82
N VAL A 5 1.64 -12.87 -8.95
CA VAL A 5 2.74 -12.94 -7.98
C VAL A 5 3.49 -11.61 -7.90
N GLU A 6 3.73 -10.95 -9.03
CA GLU A 6 4.38 -9.64 -9.08
C GLU A 6 3.51 -8.54 -8.45
N SER A 7 2.19 -8.54 -8.72
CA SER A 7 1.26 -7.62 -8.05
C SER A 7 1.22 -7.82 -6.54
N ILE A 8 1.19 -9.08 -6.08
CA ILE A 8 1.26 -9.40 -4.65
C ILE A 8 2.58 -8.90 -4.08
N ALA A 9 3.72 -9.26 -4.65
CA ALA A 9 5.05 -8.85 -4.18
C ALA A 9 5.19 -7.31 -4.09
N LEU A 10 4.77 -6.59 -5.13
CA LEU A 10 4.81 -5.12 -5.17
C LEU A 10 3.86 -4.49 -4.12
N SER A 11 2.66 -5.04 -3.93
CA SER A 11 1.72 -4.55 -2.93
C SER A 11 2.21 -4.78 -1.48
N THR A 12 2.85 -5.93 -1.20
CA THR A 12 3.42 -6.22 0.11
C THR A 12 4.63 -5.34 0.40
N LEU A 13 5.53 -5.15 -0.58
CA LEU A 13 6.68 -4.24 -0.45
C LEU A 13 6.25 -2.79 -0.24
N GLY A 14 5.27 -2.31 -1.03
CA GLY A 14 4.71 -0.97 -0.87
C GLY A 14 4.08 -0.76 0.52
N GLY A 15 3.38 -1.77 1.05
CA GLY A 15 2.80 -1.73 2.40
C GLY A 15 3.87 -1.62 3.49
N ILE A 16 4.94 -2.42 3.41
CA ILE A 16 6.06 -2.38 4.38
C ILE A 16 6.74 -1.01 4.35
N ILE A 17 7.05 -0.49 3.16
CA ILE A 17 7.69 0.82 3.01
C ILE A 17 6.79 1.93 3.55
N GLY A 18 5.49 1.89 3.27
CA GLY A 18 4.51 2.86 3.77
C GLY A 18 4.44 2.90 5.30
N VAL A 19 4.45 1.75 5.96
CA VAL A 19 4.47 1.66 7.44
C VAL A 19 5.75 2.26 8.00
N LEU A 20 6.92 1.91 7.45
CA LEU A 20 8.21 2.43 7.91
C LEU A 20 8.30 3.96 7.76
N LEU A 21 7.86 4.50 6.61
CA LEU A 21 7.82 5.94 6.37
C LEU A 21 6.83 6.65 7.28
N GLY A 22 5.64 6.07 7.53
CA GLY A 22 4.65 6.62 8.45
C GLY A 22 5.18 6.71 9.88
N MET A 23 5.82 5.65 10.37
CA MET A 23 6.44 5.63 11.70
C MET A 23 7.60 6.62 11.80
N GLY A 24 8.51 6.62 10.82
CA GLY A 24 9.68 7.50 10.79
C GLY A 24 9.30 8.98 10.68
N GLY A 25 8.35 9.32 9.81
CA GLY A 25 7.84 10.68 9.64
C GLY A 25 7.14 11.19 10.90
N THR A 26 6.38 10.32 11.57
CA THR A 26 5.73 10.65 12.84
C THR A 26 6.78 10.90 13.93
N TRP A 27 7.77 10.03 14.09
CA TRP A 27 8.85 10.22 15.06
C TRP A 27 9.63 11.52 14.83
N LEU A 28 9.96 11.84 13.58
CA LEU A 28 10.62 13.08 13.21
C LEU A 28 9.76 14.31 13.52
N ALA A 29 8.46 14.25 13.23
CA ALA A 29 7.53 15.34 13.51
C ALA A 29 7.45 15.64 15.01
N ILE A 30 7.29 14.62 15.86
CA ILE A 30 7.22 14.80 17.31
C ILE A 30 8.51 15.34 17.90
N SER A 31 9.67 14.83 17.45
CA SER A 31 10.96 15.32 17.95
C SER A 31 11.21 16.80 17.65
N ARG A 32 10.52 17.37 16.64
CA ARG A 32 10.62 18.79 16.28
C ARG A 32 9.54 19.68 16.90
N LEU A 33 8.40 19.10 17.26
CA LEU A 33 7.23 19.86 17.71
C LEU A 33 7.11 19.98 19.24
N GLU A 34 7.98 19.31 20.02
CA GLU A 34 7.92 19.25 21.50
C GLU A 34 6.52 18.92 22.06
N MET A 35 5.64 18.39 21.21
CA MET A 35 4.28 18.04 21.59
C MET A 35 4.28 16.69 22.30
N PRO A 36 3.46 16.53 23.34
CA PRO A 36 3.26 15.22 23.94
C PRO A 36 2.77 14.26 22.87
N PHE A 37 3.52 13.20 22.63
CA PHE A 37 3.18 12.18 21.65
C PHE A 37 2.02 11.35 22.17
N ALA A 38 0.81 11.89 22.02
CA ALA A 38 -0.42 11.21 22.34
C ALA A 38 -0.77 10.25 21.19
N LEU A 39 -0.08 9.11 21.15
CA LEU A 39 -0.45 7.98 20.31
C LEU A 39 -1.78 7.41 20.81
N SER A 40 -2.89 7.95 20.29
CA SER A 40 -4.20 7.34 20.49
C SER A 40 -4.24 6.02 19.73
N PRO A 41 -4.48 4.88 20.39
CA PRO A 41 -4.64 3.59 19.73
C PRO A 41 -5.70 3.64 18.63
N GLY A 42 -6.75 4.44 18.82
CA GLY A 42 -7.80 4.68 17.83
C GLY A 42 -7.27 5.34 16.57
N VAL A 43 -6.42 6.37 16.68
CA VAL A 43 -5.83 7.08 15.53
C VAL A 43 -4.85 6.18 14.78
N ILE A 44 -4.05 5.39 15.51
CA ILE A 44 -3.16 4.39 14.90
C ILE A 44 -3.98 3.36 14.12
N LEU A 45 -5.03 2.79 14.72
CA LEU A 45 -5.93 1.84 14.07
C LEU A 45 -6.57 2.45 12.83
N LEU A 46 -7.06 3.68 12.91
CA LEU A 46 -7.70 4.37 11.78
C LEU A 46 -6.71 4.61 10.63
N GLY A 47 -5.50 5.11 10.95
CA GLY A 47 -4.43 5.32 9.98
C GLY A 47 -3.95 4.01 9.33
N PHE A 48 -3.77 2.95 10.13
CA PHE A 48 -3.43 1.61 9.63
C PHE A 48 -4.54 1.05 8.73
N SER A 49 -5.80 1.15 9.15
CA SER A 49 -6.96 0.71 8.38
C SER A 49 -7.05 1.44 7.05
N PHE A 50 -6.80 2.76 7.05
CA PHE A 50 -6.80 3.57 5.84
C PHE A 50 -5.65 3.20 4.90
N ALA A 51 -4.43 3.02 5.43
CA ALA A 51 -3.27 2.57 4.66
C ALA A 51 -3.49 1.18 4.03
N VAL A 52 -4.04 0.24 4.79
CA VAL A 52 -4.42 -1.10 4.30
C VAL A 52 -5.51 -0.99 3.23
N ALA A 53 -6.56 -0.20 3.45
CA ALA A 53 -7.66 -0.03 2.50
C ALA A 53 -7.16 0.55 1.16
N ILE A 54 -6.32 1.60 1.19
CA ILE A 54 -5.71 2.19 0.01
C ILE A 54 -4.78 1.19 -0.68
N GLY A 55 -3.90 0.50 0.07
CA GLY A 55 -3.00 -0.51 -0.49
C GLY A 55 -3.74 -1.66 -1.17
N VAL A 56 -4.83 -2.15 -0.56
CA VAL A 56 -5.68 -3.20 -1.14
C VAL A 56 -6.43 -2.67 -2.36
N LEU A 57 -7.03 -1.47 -2.31
CA LEU A 57 -7.74 -0.89 -3.45
C LEU A 57 -6.82 -0.72 -4.66
N PHE A 58 -5.66 -0.08 -4.48
CA PHE A 58 -4.71 0.16 -5.56
C PHE A 58 -3.92 -1.08 -5.98
N GLY A 59 -3.85 -2.15 -5.17
CA GLY A 59 -3.29 -3.44 -5.60
C GLY A 59 -4.30 -4.33 -6.33
N TYR A 60 -5.55 -4.37 -5.83
CA TYR A 60 -6.61 -5.22 -6.38
C TYR A 60 -7.14 -4.72 -7.72
N PHE A 61 -7.36 -3.41 -7.88
CA PHE A 61 -7.92 -2.84 -9.11
C PHE A 61 -7.05 -3.08 -10.36
N PRO A 62 -5.72 -2.82 -10.35
CA PRO A 62 -4.87 -3.13 -11.49
C PRO A 62 -4.68 -4.64 -11.69
N ALA A 63 -4.56 -5.43 -10.61
CA ALA A 63 -4.45 -6.89 -10.73
C ALA A 63 -5.70 -7.50 -11.38
N ARG A 64 -6.90 -7.03 -11.00
CA ARG A 64 -8.17 -7.43 -11.60
C ARG A 64 -8.28 -7.01 -13.07
N LYS A 65 -7.76 -5.82 -13.42
CA LYS A 65 -7.71 -5.35 -14.81
C LYS A 65 -6.79 -6.23 -15.66
N ALA A 66 -5.58 -6.54 -15.17
CA ALA A 66 -4.63 -7.42 -15.85
C ALA A 66 -5.16 -8.85 -16.01
N ALA A 67 -5.81 -9.42 -14.99
CA ALA A 67 -6.39 -10.76 -15.04
C ALA A 67 -7.59 -10.88 -16.01
N ARG A 68 -8.21 -9.76 -16.42
CA ARG A 68 -9.32 -9.71 -17.38
C ARG A 68 -8.89 -9.34 -18.80
N LEU A 69 -7.61 -9.05 -19.05
CA LEU A 69 -7.12 -8.96 -20.43
C LEU A 69 -7.19 -10.36 -21.06
N ASN A 70 -7.88 -10.47 -22.18
CA ASN A 70 -7.93 -11.70 -22.96
C ASN A 70 -6.51 -12.02 -23.45
N PRO A 71 -5.96 -13.21 -23.16
CA PRO A 71 -4.61 -13.60 -23.58
C PRO A 71 -4.45 -13.66 -25.11
N ILE A 72 -5.55 -13.62 -25.87
CA ILE A 72 -5.55 -13.57 -27.34
C ILE A 72 -5.24 -12.16 -27.88
N ASP A 73 -5.60 -11.08 -27.16
CA ASP A 73 -5.33 -9.70 -27.61
C ASP A 73 -3.90 -9.23 -27.32
N ALA A 74 -3.24 -9.85 -26.34
CA ALA A 74 -1.85 -9.55 -25.96
C ALA A 74 -0.81 -10.12 -26.95
N LEU A 75 -1.19 -11.11 -27.77
CA LEU A 75 -0.35 -11.71 -28.81
C LEU A 75 -0.49 -11.02 -30.18
N ARG A 76 -1.49 -10.14 -30.35
CA ARG A 76 -1.79 -9.46 -31.61
C ARG A 76 -1.29 -8.01 -31.66
N HIS A 77 -0.80 -7.50 -30.54
CA HIS A 77 -0.11 -6.23 -30.47
C HIS A 77 1.37 -6.50 -30.25
N GLU A 78 2.10 -6.63 -31.37
CA GLU A 78 3.34 -5.83 -31.45
C GLU A 78 2.97 -4.34 -31.41
#